data_AF-A0A0G0BLK6-F1
#
_entry.id   AF-A0A0G0BLK6-F1
#
_cell.length_a   1.000
_cell.length_b   1.000
_cell.length_c   1.000
_cell.angle_alpha   90.00
_cell.angle_beta   90.00
_cell.angle_gamma   90.00
#
_symmetry.space_group_name_H-M   'P 1'
#
loop_
_entity.id
_entity.type
_entity.pdbx_description
1 polymer ?
#
loop_
_entity_poly.entity_id
_entity_poly.type
_entity_poly.pdbx_seq_one_letter_code
_entity_poly.pdbx_strand_id
1 'polypeptide(L)'
;MRKRYGEITKDILSTMAVAGLITVAVTLSPNLLYNIAKEIIKIKKKDWKYKNTDARKLSRSLAGLNKNKIIILKEVNGKFVVELTEKGRRVVGEIQFENMEIKKQKVWDGKWRIVIFDIPENQRRVERNALRGKLQNLGFYQIQKSVWAYPYPCE
;
A
#
# COMPACT_ATOMS: atom_id res chain seq x y z
N MET A 1 0.95 14.23 -3.58
CA MET A 1 1.89 13.18 -4.05
C MET A 1 1.25 12.39 -5.18
N ARG A 2 1.95 12.21 -6.31
CA ARG A 2 1.45 11.41 -7.44
C ARG A 2 1.35 9.95 -7.01
N LYS A 3 0.19 9.31 -7.18
CA LYS A 3 0.00 7.89 -6.79
C LYS A 3 1.02 7.03 -7.55
N ARG A 4 1.99 6.45 -6.84
CA ARG A 4 3.11 5.66 -7.41
C ARG A 4 2.64 4.34 -8.03
N TYR A 5 1.58 3.74 -7.47
CA TYR A 5 0.97 2.49 -7.92
C TYR A 5 -0.55 2.66 -8.08
N GLY A 6 -1.13 1.96 -9.06
CA GLY A 6 -2.58 1.93 -9.26
C GLY A 6 -3.30 1.17 -8.13
N GLU A 7 -4.61 1.41 -7.99
CA GLU A 7 -5.41 0.86 -6.87
C GLU A 7 -5.38 -0.67 -6.82
N ILE A 8 -5.54 -1.34 -7.97
CA ILE A 8 -5.48 -2.81 -8.07
C ILE A 8 -4.10 -3.34 -7.67
N THR A 9 -3.02 -2.66 -8.08
CA THR A 9 -1.66 -3.05 -7.72
C THR A 9 -1.43 -2.91 -6.21
N LYS A 10 -1.95 -1.84 -5.60
CA LYS A 10 -1.89 -1.65 -4.14
C LYS A 10 -2.65 -2.76 -3.40
N ASP A 11 -3.83 -3.14 -3.88
CA ASP A 11 -4.63 -4.22 -3.30
C ASP A 11 -3.92 -5.58 -3.36
N ILE A 12 -3.31 -5.92 -4.50
CA ILE A 12 -2.56 -7.17 -4.66
C ILE A 12 -1.38 -7.23 -3.70
N LEU A 13 -0.57 -6.17 -3.62
CA LEU A 13 0.58 -6.13 -2.72
C LEU A 13 0.15 -6.21 -1.25
N SER A 14 -0.93 -5.53 -0.88
CA SER A 14 -1.49 -5.61 0.48
C SER A 14 -2.02 -7.01 0.79
N THR A 15 -2.69 -7.66 -0.17
CA THR A 15 -3.16 -9.05 -0.04
C THR A 15 -1.99 -10.00 0.16
N MET A 16 -0.91 -9.85 -0.60
CA MET A 16 0.30 -10.66 -0.45
C MET A 16 0.97 -10.45 0.91
N ALA A 17 0.95 -9.24 1.48
CA ALA A 17 1.54 -8.99 2.79
C ALA A 17 0.78 -9.69 3.92
N VAL A 18 -0.54 -9.84 3.80
CA VAL A 18 -1.37 -10.55 4.79
C VAL A 18 -1.34 -12.06 4.58
N ALA A 19 -1.50 -12.52 3.33
CA ALA A 19 -1.55 -13.94 3.00
C ALA A 19 -0.16 -14.60 2.87
N GLY A 20 0.91 -13.80 2.85
CA GLY A 20 2.29 -14.22 2.60
C GLY A 20 2.61 -14.45 1.12
N LEU A 21 1.84 -15.33 0.46
CA LEU A 21 2.08 -15.76 -0.92
C LEU A 21 0.78 -15.80 -1.72
N ILE A 22 0.85 -15.47 -3.01
CA ILE A 22 -0.22 -15.80 -3.96
C ILE A 22 0.27 -16.97 -4.82
N THR A 23 -0.26 -18.15 -4.56
CA THR A 23 -0.02 -19.33 -5.39
C THR A 23 -0.96 -19.30 -6.59
N VAL A 24 -0.40 -19.37 -7.79
CA VAL A 24 -1.16 -19.43 -9.02
C VAL A 24 -0.81 -20.71 -9.76
N ALA A 25 -1.83 -21.53 -10.02
CA ALA A 25 -1.66 -22.73 -10.85
C ALA A 25 -1.55 -22.31 -12.32
N VAL A 26 -0.34 -22.01 -12.78
CA VAL A 26 -0.05 -21.68 -14.19
C VAL A 26 1.00 -22.64 -14.70
N THR A 27 0.84 -23.13 -15.93
CA THR A 27 1.87 -23.90 -16.63
C THR A 27 2.92 -22.97 -17.23
N LEU A 28 4.15 -23.47 -17.40
CA LEU A 28 5.21 -22.79 -18.15
C LEU A 28 4.65 -22.39 -19.53
N SER A 29 4.47 -21.09 -19.75
CA SER A 29 3.87 -20.55 -20.97
C SER A 29 4.60 -19.29 -21.40
N PRO A 30 4.68 -19.00 -22.72
CA PRO A 30 5.35 -17.81 -23.24
C PRO A 30 4.83 -16.50 -22.63
N ASN A 31 3.57 -16.49 -22.20
CA ASN A 31 2.88 -15.36 -21.58
C ASN A 31 2.59 -15.57 -20.08
N LEU A 32 3.56 -16.11 -19.34
CA LEU A 32 3.43 -16.45 -17.91
C LEU A 32 2.79 -15.32 -17.07
N LEU A 33 3.27 -14.08 -17.20
CA LEU A 33 2.74 -12.94 -16.43
C LEU A 33 1.27 -12.60 -16.75
N TYR A 34 0.86 -12.76 -18.01
CA TYR A 34 -0.53 -12.54 -18.42
C TYR A 34 -1.45 -13.61 -17.84
N ASN A 35 -1.01 -14.87 -17.87
CA ASN A 35 -1.76 -15.98 -17.30
C ASN A 35 -1.86 -15.87 -15.77
N ILE A 36 -0.78 -15.47 -15.09
CA ILE A 36 -0.79 -15.13 -13.67
C ILE A 36 -1.79 -14.00 -13.39
N ALA A 37 -1.76 -12.92 -14.18
CA ALA A 37 -2.70 -11.82 -14.03
C ALA A 37 -4.16 -12.27 -14.20
N LYS A 38 -4.44 -13.12 -15.18
CA LYS A 38 -5.79 -13.66 -15.45
C LYS A 38 -6.30 -14.50 -14.29
N GLU A 39 -5.46 -15.36 -13.72
CA GLU A 39 -5.84 -16.17 -12.56
C GLU A 39 -6.00 -15.32 -11.29
N ILE A 40 -5.17 -14.30 -11.05
CA ILE A 40 -5.38 -13.35 -9.95
C ILE A 40 -6.75 -12.66 -10.07
N ILE A 41 -7.09 -12.18 -11.27
CA ILE A 41 -8.41 -11.55 -11.53
C ILE A 41 -9.54 -12.55 -11.30
N LYS A 42 -9.37 -13.82 -11.70
CA LYS A 42 -10.35 -14.88 -11.49
C LYS A 42 -10.57 -15.18 -10.01
N ILE A 43 -9.49 -15.29 -9.22
CA ILE A 43 -9.55 -15.49 -7.76
C ILE A 43 -10.28 -14.33 -7.08
N LYS A 44 -9.98 -13.09 -7.51
CA LYS A 44 -10.55 -11.87 -6.94
C LYS A 44 -11.86 -11.42 -7.61
N LYS A 45 -12.43 -12.19 -8.55
CA LYS A 45 -13.58 -11.77 -9.39
C LYS A 45 -14.84 -11.39 -8.61
N LYS A 46 -15.00 -11.90 -7.38
CA LYS A 46 -16.11 -11.54 -6.48
C LYS A 46 -16.02 -10.08 -6.00
N ASP A 47 -14.82 -9.52 -5.93
CA ASP A 47 -14.61 -8.11 -5.62
C ASP A 47 -14.91 -7.25 -6.85
N TRP A 48 -15.79 -6.24 -6.67
CA TRP A 48 -16.27 -5.37 -7.75
C TRP A 48 -15.13 -4.65 -8.47
N LYS A 49 -14.02 -4.37 -7.77
CA LYS A 49 -12.83 -3.70 -8.32
C LYS A 49 -12.19 -4.50 -9.46
N TYR A 50 -12.36 -5.83 -9.45
CA TYR A 50 -11.72 -6.73 -10.41
C TYR A 50 -12.60 -7.09 -11.61
N LYS A 51 -13.91 -6.79 -11.58
CA LYS A 51 -14.87 -7.19 -12.63
C LYS A 51 -14.48 -6.71 -14.04
N ASN A 52 -13.96 -5.49 -14.14
CA ASN A 52 -13.57 -4.86 -15.41
C ASN A 52 -12.05 -4.64 -15.52
N THR A 53 -11.26 -5.40 -14.76
CA THR A 53 -9.79 -5.26 -14.79
C THR A 53 -9.21 -5.88 -16.05
N ASP A 54 -8.43 -5.11 -16.80
CA ASP A 54 -7.67 -5.61 -17.95
C ASP A 54 -6.44 -6.43 -17.49
N ALA A 55 -6.45 -7.73 -17.81
CA ALA A 55 -5.36 -8.65 -17.54
C ALA A 55 -4.01 -8.19 -18.15
N ARG A 56 -4.02 -7.49 -19.30
CA ARG A 56 -2.80 -6.95 -19.91
C ARG A 56 -2.23 -5.81 -19.07
N LYS A 57 -3.09 -4.92 -18.57
CA LYS A 57 -2.68 -3.81 -17.68
C LYS A 57 -2.10 -4.35 -16.37
N LEU A 58 -2.72 -5.38 -15.80
CA LEU A 58 -2.22 -6.04 -14.60
C LEU A 58 -0.89 -6.76 -14.89
N SER A 59 -0.78 -7.49 -16.00
CA SER A 59 0.46 -8.14 -16.42
C SER A 59 1.63 -7.16 -16.55
N ARG A 60 1.41 -5.97 -17.13
CA ARG A 60 2.45 -4.92 -17.21
C ARG A 60 2.85 -4.41 -15.83
N SER A 61 1.88 -4.28 -14.92
CA SER A 61 2.15 -3.88 -13.54
C SER A 61 3.00 -4.92 -12.83
N LEU A 62 2.63 -6.21 -12.91
CA LEU A 62 3.41 -7.33 -12.36
C LEU A 62 4.81 -7.40 -12.97
N ALA A 63 4.96 -7.19 -14.28
CA ALA A 63 6.27 -7.10 -14.94
C ALA A 63 7.14 -5.99 -14.32
N GLY A 64 6.55 -4.80 -14.11
CA GLY A 64 7.23 -3.67 -13.47
C GLY A 64 7.61 -3.97 -12.02
N LEU A 65 6.74 -4.61 -11.25
CA LEU A 65 7.03 -5.00 -9.86
C LEU A 65 8.16 -6.04 -9.80
N ASN A 66 8.15 -7.03 -10.69
CA ASN A 66 9.18 -8.05 -10.77
C ASN A 66 10.53 -7.46 -11.20
N LYS A 67 10.54 -6.62 -12.24
CA LYS A 67 11.75 -5.89 -12.70
C LYS A 67 12.37 -5.04 -11.59
N ASN A 68 11.53 -4.42 -10.75
CA ASN A 68 11.98 -3.60 -9.63
C ASN A 68 12.29 -4.40 -8.35
N LYS A 69 12.25 -5.74 -8.40
CA LYS A 69 12.46 -6.66 -7.27
C LYS A 69 11.52 -6.38 -6.09
N ILE A 70 10.30 -5.93 -6.36
CA ILE A 70 9.25 -5.75 -5.35
C ILE A 70 8.55 -7.10 -5.11
N ILE A 71 8.33 -7.84 -6.19
CA ILE A 71 7.87 -9.22 -6.16
C ILE A 71 8.90 -10.11 -6.84
N ILE A 72 8.81 -11.41 -6.56
CA ILE A 72 9.52 -12.47 -7.28
C ILE A 72 8.54 -13.56 -7.69
N LEU A 73 8.83 -14.19 -8.83
CA LEU A 73 8.10 -15.34 -9.33
C LEU A 73 8.98 -16.57 -9.15
N LYS A 74 8.48 -17.58 -8.44
CA LYS A 74 9.17 -18.86 -8.24
C LYS A 74 8.27 -19.99 -8.71
N GLU A 75 8.87 -21.02 -9.30
CA GLU A 75 8.18 -22.27 -9.54
C GLU A 75 8.36 -23.20 -8.34
N VAL A 76 7.27 -23.75 -7.82
CA VAL A 76 7.25 -24.69 -6.70
C VAL A 76 6.26 -25.79 -7.05
N ASN A 77 6.74 -27.03 -7.17
CA ASN A 77 5.92 -28.22 -7.47
C ASN A 77 5.02 -28.06 -8.72
N GLY A 78 5.59 -27.53 -9.81
CA GLY A 78 4.85 -27.30 -11.06
C GLY A 78 3.81 -26.18 -11.00
N LYS A 79 3.82 -25.36 -9.95
CA LYS A 79 2.96 -24.17 -9.79
C LYS A 79 3.83 -22.93 -9.65
N PHE A 80 3.33 -21.79 -10.14
CA PHE A 80 4.00 -20.51 -9.94
C PHE A 80 3.51 -19.81 -8.68
N VAL A 81 4.45 -19.33 -7.89
CA VAL A 81 4.20 -18.58 -6.67
C VAL A 81 4.71 -17.16 -6.88
N VAL A 82 3.84 -16.19 -6.59
CA VAL A 82 4.21 -14.78 -6.50
C VAL A 82 4.48 -14.47 -5.03
N GLU A 83 5.69 -14.01 -4.75
CA GLU A 83 6.15 -13.70 -3.39
C GLU A 83 6.59 -12.23 -3.27
N LEU A 84 6.33 -11.61 -2.12
CA LEU A 84 6.88 -10.30 -1.78
C LEU A 84 8.33 -10.43 -1.33
N THR A 85 9.20 -9.59 -1.88
CA THR A 85 10.56 -9.43 -1.35
C THR A 85 10.55 -8.56 -0.10
N GLU A 86 11.70 -8.48 0.56
CA GLU A 86 11.90 -7.52 1.65
C GLU A 86 11.69 -6.06 1.20
N LYS A 87 12.13 -5.73 -0.02
CA LYS A 87 11.84 -4.44 -0.65
C LYS A 87 10.35 -4.27 -0.88
N GLY A 88 9.65 -5.32 -1.30
CA GLY A 88 8.20 -5.32 -1.47
C GLY A 88 7.44 -5.08 -0.17
N ARG A 89 7.87 -5.69 0.93
CA ARG A 89 7.29 -5.45 2.26
C ARG A 89 7.41 -3.99 2.69
N ARG A 90 8.55 -3.34 2.44
CA ARG A 90 8.71 -1.89 2.68
C ARG A 90 7.75 -1.05 1.84
N VAL A 91 7.59 -1.38 0.55
CA VAL A 91 6.63 -0.70 -0.34
C VAL A 91 5.19 -0.88 0.16
N VAL A 92 4.83 -2.06 0.69
CA VAL A 92 3.52 -2.24 1.32
C VAL A 92 3.37 -1.38 2.56
N GLY A 93 4.40 -1.29 3.40
CA GLY A 93 4.41 -0.38 4.57
C GLY A 93 4.20 1.08 4.16
N GLU A 94 4.85 1.55 3.09
CA GLU A 94 4.62 2.88 2.52
C GLU A 94 3.15 3.06 2.08
N ILE A 95 2.58 2.07 1.39
CA ILE A 95 1.18 2.11 0.94
C ILE A 95 0.20 2.14 2.12
N GLN A 96 0.45 1.33 3.15
CA GLN A 96 -0.35 1.30 4.38
C GLN A 96 -0.25 2.62 5.13
N PHE A 97 0.95 3.19 5.23
CA PHE A 97 1.16 4.49 5.85
C PHE A 97 0.47 5.61 5.08
N GLU A 98 0.52 5.61 3.74
CA GLU A 98 -0.21 6.57 2.91
C GLU A 98 -1.71 6.52 3.20
N ASN A 99 -2.28 5.31 3.23
CA ASN A 99 -3.71 5.04 3.42
C ASN A 99 -4.14 5.00 4.89
N MET A 100 -3.23 5.24 5.84
CA MET A 100 -3.56 5.25 7.26
C MET A 100 -4.56 6.37 7.54
N GLU A 101 -5.67 5.99 8.17
CA GLU A 101 -6.76 6.84 8.61
C GLU A 101 -7.00 6.61 10.09
N ILE A 102 -7.27 7.68 10.84
CA ILE A 102 -7.67 7.55 12.25
C ILE A 102 -9.19 7.48 12.30
N LYS A 103 -9.70 6.42 12.93
CA LYS A 103 -11.14 6.25 13.11
C LYS A 103 -11.66 7.34 14.04
N LYS A 104 -12.54 8.19 13.50
CA LYS A 104 -13.28 9.17 14.30
C LYS A 104 -14.32 8.43 15.13
N GLN A 105 -14.28 8.61 16.44
CA GLN A 105 -15.34 8.12 17.30
C GLN A 105 -16.62 8.94 17.05
N LYS A 106 -17.79 8.28 17.11
CA LYS A 106 -19.08 8.97 16.97
C LYS A 106 -19.30 10.00 18.08
N VAL A 107 -18.81 9.69 19.28
CA VAL A 107 -18.88 10.52 20.47
C VAL A 107 -17.45 10.84 20.88
N TRP A 108 -17.16 12.11 21.15
CA TRP A 108 -15.87 12.55 21.64
C TRP A 108 -15.67 12.11 23.09
N ASP A 109 -14.45 11.67 23.44
CA ASP A 109 -14.09 11.23 24.78
C ASP A 109 -13.66 12.37 25.72
N GLY A 110 -13.79 13.61 25.27
CA GLY A 110 -13.43 14.81 26.05
C GLY A 110 -11.93 15.10 26.11
N LYS A 111 -11.08 14.32 25.42
CA LYS A 111 -9.61 14.45 25.50
C LYS A 111 -9.01 14.90 24.18
N TRP A 112 -8.05 15.80 24.25
CA TRP A 112 -7.25 16.24 23.09
C TRP A 112 -5.94 15.46 23.00
N ARG A 113 -5.59 15.01 21.79
CA ARG A 113 -4.30 14.37 21.47
C ARG A 113 -3.41 15.43 20.85
N ILE A 114 -2.35 15.80 21.56
CA ILE A 114 -1.41 16.81 21.13
C ILE A 114 -0.15 16.12 20.60
N VAL A 115 0.26 16.49 19.40
CA VAL A 115 1.53 16.08 18.80
C VAL A 115 2.43 17.31 18.78
N ILE A 116 3.57 17.19 19.44
CA ILE A 116 4.63 18.21 19.48
C ILE A 116 5.90 17.58 18.94
N PHE A 117 6.56 18.26 18.02
CA PHE A 117 7.84 17.80 17.49
C PHE A 117 8.83 18.95 17.35
N ASP A 118 10.08 18.66 17.68
CA ASP A 118 11.20 19.58 17.50
C ASP A 118 12.09 19.10 16.36
N ILE A 119 11.76 19.53 15.14
CA ILE A 119 12.50 19.21 13.92
C ILE A 119 13.05 20.52 13.35
N PRO A 120 14.38 20.72 13.33
CA PRO A 120 15.02 21.92 12.81
C PRO A 120 14.65 22.18 11.35
N GLU A 121 14.21 23.39 11.02
CA GLU A 121 13.75 23.74 9.67
C GLU A 121 14.89 23.85 8.66
N ASN A 122 16.08 24.23 9.11
CA ASN A 122 17.27 24.44 8.28
C ASN A 122 17.90 23.15 7.76
N GLN A 123 17.99 22.09 8.58
CA GLN A 123 18.60 20.83 8.15
C GLN A 123 17.58 19.77 7.71
N ARG A 124 16.34 19.82 8.20
CA ARG A 124 15.32 18.75 8.03
C ARG A 124 13.98 19.26 7.53
N ARG A 125 14.01 20.23 6.61
CA ARG A 125 12.80 20.87 6.07
C ARG A 125 11.86 19.86 5.40
N VAL A 126 12.43 18.89 4.67
CA VAL A 126 11.66 17.92 3.88
C VAL A 126 10.91 16.98 4.81
N GLU A 127 11.59 16.43 5.82
CA GLU A 127 11.03 15.54 6.83
C GLU A 127 9.97 16.26 7.66
N ARG A 128 10.24 17.51 8.06
CA ARG A 128 9.29 18.35 8.79
C ARG A 128 8.02 18.58 7.98
N ASN A 129 8.15 18.91 6.70
CA ASN A 129 7.00 19.14 5.84
C ASN A 129 6.24 17.84 5.53
N ALA A 130 6.94 16.71 5.42
CA ALA A 130 6.31 15.40 5.26
C ALA A 130 5.45 15.04 6.48
N LEU A 131 5.96 15.24 7.70
CA LEU A 131 5.22 15.01 8.95
C LEU A 131 3.98 15.91 9.03
N ARG A 132 4.14 17.21 8.77
CA ARG A 132 3.03 18.18 8.75
C ARG A 132 1.96 17.79 7.73
N GLY A 133 2.37 17.42 6.52
CA GLY A 133 1.47 16.95 5.48
C GLY A 133 0.71 15.69 5.91
N LYS A 134 1.37 14.75 6.61
CA LYS A 134 0.69 13.56 7.12
C LYS A 134 -0.30 13.89 8.24
N LEU A 135 0.06 14.73 9.21
CA LEU A 135 -0.85 15.17 10.28
C LEU A 135 -2.09 15.86 9.70
N GLN A 136 -1.90 16.73 8.71
CA GLN A 136 -3.00 17.36 8.00
C GLN A 136 -3.89 16.35 7.28
N ASN A 137 -3.32 15.37 6.57
CA ASN A 137 -4.08 14.30 5.91
C ASN A 137 -4.86 13.43 6.91
N LEU A 138 -4.34 13.25 8.13
CA LEU A 138 -5.01 12.53 9.22
C LEU A 138 -6.12 13.38 9.89
N GLY A 139 -6.23 14.66 9.56
CA GLY A 139 -7.24 15.58 10.08
C GLY A 139 -6.88 16.25 11.40
N PHE A 140 -5.59 16.30 11.76
CA PHE A 140 -5.14 17.11 12.90
C PHE A 140 -5.28 18.59 12.58
N TYR A 141 -5.60 19.37 13.61
CA TYR A 141 -5.64 20.82 13.57
C TYR A 141 -4.27 21.38 13.93
N GLN A 142 -3.75 22.28 13.10
CA GLN A 142 -2.48 22.94 13.36
C GLN A 142 -2.68 24.09 14.35
N ILE A 143 -2.07 24.01 15.53
CA ILE A 143 -2.08 25.09 16.54
C ILE A 143 -0.88 26.01 16.33
N GLN A 144 0.30 25.43 16.11
CA GLN A 144 1.53 26.15 15.78
C GLN A 144 2.34 25.39 14.71
N LYS A 145 3.49 25.93 14.28
CA LYS A 145 4.36 25.29 13.27
C LYS A 145 4.80 23.86 13.65
N SER A 146 4.87 23.57 14.95
CA SER A 146 5.32 22.29 15.51
C SER A 146 4.30 21.64 16.48
N VAL A 147 3.11 22.22 16.63
CA VAL A 147 2.10 21.78 17.60
C VAL A 147 0.80 21.52 16.87
N TRP A 148 0.26 20.32 17.03
CA TRP A 148 -0.94 19.85 16.37
C TRP A 148 -1.86 19.17 17.37
N ALA A 149 -3.17 19.29 17.19
CA ALA A 149 -4.17 18.69 18.07
C ALA A 149 -5.21 17.89 17.30
N TYR A 150 -5.71 16.84 17.94
CA TYR A 150 -6.78 16.00 17.39
C TYR A 150 -7.74 15.55 18.51
N PRO A 151 -9.06 15.60 18.29
CA PRO A 151 -10.02 15.30 19.35
C PRO A 151 -10.25 13.80 19.58
N TYR A 152 -9.92 12.93 18.63
CA TYR A 152 -10.21 11.49 18.77
C TYR A 152 -8.97 10.69 19.19
N PRO A 153 -9.14 9.50 19.82
CA PRO A 153 -8.04 8.58 20.05
C PRO A 153 -7.29 8.23 18.77
N CYS A 154 -5.97 8.17 18.88
CA CYS A 154 -5.07 7.72 17.81
C CYS A 154 -4.53 6.34 18.24
N GLU A 155 -5.04 5.27 17.65
CA GLU A 155 -4.59 3.88 17.83
C GLU A 155 -4.03 3.35 16.51
#